data_AF-A0A1A8HG81-F1
#
_entry.id   AF-A0A1A8HG81-F1
#
_cell.length_a   1.000
_cell.length_b   1.000
_cell.length_c   1.000
_cell.angle_alpha   90.00
_cell.angle_beta   90.00
_cell.angle_gamma   90.00
#
_symmetry.space_group_name_H-M   'P 1'
#
loop_
_entity.id
_entity.type
_entity.pdbx_description
1 polymer ?
#
loop_
_entity_poly.entity_id
_entity_poly.type
_entity_poly.pdbx_seq_one_letter_code
_entity_poly.pdbx_strand_id
1 'polypeptide(L)' 'FSRTPPLLDSVEHHSEFVCGLDFNLHIPNQVVDCSWDETVKIYSPACLSAGTHSAAP' A
#
# COMPACT_ATOMS: atom_id res chain seq x y z
N PHE A 1 17.12 20.80 -1.73
CA PHE A 1 16.38 19.67 -2.35
C PHE A 1 16.91 18.31 -1.85
N SER A 2 17.02 18.07 -0.54
CA SER A 2 17.75 16.91 0.02
C SER A 2 16.98 16.07 1.04
N ARG A 3 15.64 16.11 1.04
CA ARG A 3 14.87 15.19 1.89
C ARG A 3 14.36 14.02 1.07
N THR A 4 15.07 12.91 1.16
CA THR A 4 14.50 11.61 0.84
C THR A 4 13.50 11.27 1.94
N PRO A 5 12.20 11.08 1.64
CA PRO A 5 11.26 10.63 2.65
C PRO A 5 11.72 9.27 3.21
N PRO A 6 11.56 9.00 4.51
CA PRO A 6 11.91 7.71 5.08
C PRO A 6 11.00 6.61 4.51
N LEU A 7 11.51 5.38 4.44
CA LEU A 7 10.69 4.19 4.20
C LEU A 7 9.63 4.08 5.30
N LEU A 8 8.36 3.93 4.91
CA LEU A 8 7.25 3.85 5.87
C LEU A 8 6.87 2.42 6.23
N ASP A 9 6.89 1.50 5.27
CA ASP A 9 6.45 0.10 5.44
C ASP A 9 7.07 -0.80 4.37
N SER A 10 7.21 -2.10 4.66
CA SER A 10 7.63 -3.14 3.72
C SER A 10 6.71 -4.35 3.86
N VAL A 11 6.07 -4.76 2.77
CA VAL A 11 5.05 -5.82 2.78
C VAL A 11 5.60 -7.04 2.02
N GLU A 12 5.82 -8.13 2.73
CA GLU A 12 6.44 -9.37 2.21
C GLU A 12 5.41 -10.50 2.11
N HIS A 13 4.46 -10.35 1.18
CA HIS A 13 3.36 -11.30 1.01
C HIS A 13 3.41 -12.04 -0.32
N HIS A 14 4.18 -11.58 -1.30
CA HIS A 14 4.42 -12.30 -2.55
C HIS A 14 5.67 -13.18 -2.46
N SER A 15 5.65 -14.34 -3.11
CA SER A 15 6.83 -15.23 -3.17
C SER A 15 7.75 -14.92 -4.36
N GLU A 16 7.30 -14.07 -5.27
CA GLU A 16 8.04 -13.61 -6.45
C GLU A 16 7.86 -12.09 -6.63
N PHE A 17 8.55 -11.53 -7.60
CA PHE A 17 8.60 -10.09 -7.84
C PHE A 17 7.23 -9.48 -8.20
N VAL A 18 6.91 -8.39 -7.51
CA VAL A 18 5.74 -7.55 -7.77
C VAL A 18 5.91 -6.85 -9.12
N CYS A 19 4.90 -6.94 -9.98
CA CYS A 19 4.92 -6.38 -11.33
C CYS A 19 3.94 -5.21 -11.53
N GLY A 20 3.01 -4.98 -10.59
CA GLY A 20 2.08 -3.86 -10.64
C GLY A 20 1.53 -3.50 -9.25
N LEU A 21 1.13 -2.24 -9.09
CA LEU A 21 0.52 -1.70 -7.88
C LEU A 21 -0.50 -0.60 -8.25
N ASP A 22 -1.65 -0.59 -7.60
CA ASP A 22 -2.67 0.45 -7.74
C ASP A 22 -3.38 0.75 -6.41
N PHE A 23 -3.96 1.94 -6.31
CA PHE A 23 -4.72 2.41 -5.15
C PHE A 23 -6.22 2.29 -5.39
N ASN A 24 -6.97 1.85 -4.39
CA ASN A 24 -8.42 1.85 -4.48
C ASN A 24 -8.95 3.30 -4.34
N LEU A 25 -9.64 3.79 -5.36
CA LEU A 25 -10.23 5.14 -5.39
C LEU A 25 -11.53 5.27 -4.57
N HIS A 26 -12.15 4.15 -4.21
CA HIS A 26 -13.43 4.08 -3.51
C HIS A 26 -13.30 3.67 -2.05
N ILE A 27 -12.29 2.86 -1.72
CA ILE A 27 -12.04 2.36 -0.35
C ILE A 27 -10.72 2.95 0.14
N PRO A 28 -10.75 3.92 1.09
CA PRO A 28 -9.54 4.51 1.65
C PRO A 28 -8.59 3.46 2.21
N ASN A 29 -7.29 3.73 2.09
CA ASN A 29 -6.20 2.91 2.63
C ASN A 29 -6.14 1.48 2.08
N GLN A 30 -6.86 1.17 1.01
CA GLN A 30 -6.78 -0.11 0.33
C GLN A 30 -5.95 0.04 -0.94
N VAL A 31 -5.08 -0.94 -1.16
CA VAL A 31 -4.24 -1.07 -2.34
C VAL A 31 -4.40 -2.47 -2.93
N VAL A 32 -4.00 -2.61 -4.17
CA VAL A 32 -3.87 -3.89 -4.85
C VAL A 32 -2.51 -3.98 -5.53
N ASP A 33 -1.88 -5.13 -5.46
CA ASP A 33 -0.70 -5.47 -6.23
C ASP A 33 -0.85 -6.81 -6.95
N CYS A 34 0.00 -7.02 -7.95
CA CYS A 34 0.10 -8.27 -8.69
C CYS A 34 1.55 -8.71 -8.84
N SER A 35 1.78 -10.02 -8.88
CA SER A 35 3.11 -10.62 -8.89
C SER A 35 3.19 -11.79 -9.88
N TRP A 36 4.42 -12.19 -10.17
CA TRP A 36 4.74 -13.41 -10.92
C TRP A 36 4.44 -14.71 -10.18
N ASP A 37 4.06 -14.65 -8.91
CA ASP A 37 3.57 -15.81 -8.15
C ASP A 37 2.12 -16.20 -8.50
N GLU A 38 1.60 -15.71 -9.62
CA GLU A 38 0.25 -15.98 -10.14
C GLU A 38 -0.88 -15.43 -9.24
N THR A 39 -0.56 -14.48 -8.34
CA THR A 39 -1.57 -13.89 -7.45
C THR A 39 -1.73 -12.38 -7.60
N VAL A 40 -2.92 -11.93 -7.20
CA VAL A 40 -3.28 -10.52 -7.00
C VAL A 40 -3.76 -10.39 -5.56
N LYS A 41 -3.28 -9.40 -4.82
CA LYS A 41 -3.60 -9.25 -3.39
C LYS A 41 -4.14 -7.86 -3.11
N ILE A 42 -5.29 -7.82 -2.45
CA ILE A 42 -5.94 -6.59 -1.99
C ILE A 42 -5.73 -6.50 -0.49
N TYR A 43 -5.14 -5.41 -0.01
CA TYR A 43 -4.78 -5.27 1.40
C TYR A 43 -4.76 -3.79 1.84
N SER A 44 -4.64 -3.57 3.14
CA SER A 44 -4.58 -2.24 3.76
C SER A 44 -3.30 -2.11 4.58
N PRO A 45 -2.21 -1.55 4.02
CA PRO A 45 -0.93 -1.43 4.72
C PRO A 45 -1.03 -0.44 5.89
N ALA A 46 -0.28 -0.71 6.95
CA ALA A 46 -0.38 0.05 8.19
C ALA A 46 0.01 1.53 7.99
N CYS A 47 0.98 1.81 7.11
CA CYS A 47 1.40 3.18 6.81
C CYS A 47 0.30 4.07 6.21
N LEU A 48 -0.73 3.49 5.58
CA LEU A 48 -1.88 4.25 5.07
C LEU A 48 -2.95 4.49 6.13
N SER A 49 -3.00 3.66 7.19
CA SER A 49 -3.94 3.85 8.30
C SER A 49 -3.58 5.05 9.20
N ALA A 50 -2.31 5.45 9.25
CA ALA A 50 -1.81 6.50 10.14
C ALA A 50 -2.30 7.93 9.81
N GLY A 51 -2.93 8.11 8.64
CA GLY A 51 -3.41 9.40 8.14
C GLY A 51 -4.87 9.74 8.46
N THR A 52 -5.62 8.88 9.18
CA THR A 52 -6.98 9.23 9.62
C THR A 52 -6.91 10.23 10.78
N HIS A 53 -6.49 11.46 10.48
CA HIS A 53 -6.89 12.60 11.28
C HIS A 53 -8.42 12.61 11.33
N SER A 54 -8.97 12.62 12.55
CA SER A 54 -10.39 12.86 12.79
C SER A 54 -10.90 13.97 11.88
N ALA A 55 -11.73 13.62 10.90
CA ALA A 55 -12.74 14.52 10.41
C ALA A 55 -13.77 14.64 11.54
N ALA A 56 -13.46 15.45 12.54
CA ALA A 56 -14.49 15.97 13.44
C ALA A 56 -15.28 17.04 12.67
N PRO A 57 -16.61 17.12 12.86
CA PRO A 57 -17.43 18.17 12.27
C PRO A 57 -17.09 19.57 12.81
#